data_AF-A0A9E5GE15-F1
#
_entry.id   AF-A0A9E5GE15-F1
#
_cell.length_a   1.000
_cell.length_b   1.000
_cell.length_c   1.000
_cell.angle_alpha   90.00
_cell.angle_beta   90.00
_cell.angle_gamma   90.00
#
_symmetry.space_group_name_H-M   'P 1'
#
loop_
_entity.id
_entity.type
_entity.pdbx_description
1 polymer ?
#
loop_
_entity_poly.entity_id
_entity_poly.type
_entity_poly.pdbx_seq_one_letter_code
_entity_poly.pdbx_strand_id
1 'polypeptide(L)'
;MMNHSLASKNQTLALIIVLIVSLFLLFPASVLFFNYRSSVIEEISEQATIVASMTAHIVEQTIEDYRKLSENPDFAENPYDEAYYLRMNKLFAQLKVETGAEYIYTERRVGEESIEYIFDAELFGSENFSPIGSSDYLSEPEKKVYEERKAFSSGLQDYEG
;
A
#
# COMPACT_ATOMS: atom_id res chain seq x y z
N MET A 1 57.80 -16.38 -41.45
CA MET A 1 57.29 -14.99 -41.40
C MET A 1 55.76 -15.08 -41.34
N MET A 2 55.17 -14.91 -40.16
CA MET A 2 53.71 -14.96 -39.98
C MET A 2 53.30 -13.93 -38.91
N ASN A 3 52.47 -12.98 -39.32
CA ASN A 3 51.98 -11.84 -38.54
C ASN A 3 50.92 -12.30 -37.53
N HIS A 4 51.29 -12.57 -36.27
CA HIS A 4 50.32 -12.84 -35.19
C HIS A 4 50.28 -11.77 -34.08
N SER A 5 51.03 -10.67 -34.21
CA SER A 5 51.16 -9.63 -33.16
C SER A 5 50.14 -8.49 -33.24
N LEU A 6 49.57 -8.21 -34.42
CA LEU A 6 48.71 -7.04 -34.64
C LEU A 6 47.21 -7.30 -34.38
N ALA A 7 46.75 -8.54 -34.54
CA ALA A 7 45.32 -8.88 -34.39
C ALA A 7 44.87 -8.89 -32.91
N SER A 8 45.72 -9.36 -31.98
CA SER A 8 45.36 -9.46 -30.56
C SER A 8 45.29 -8.09 -29.86
N LYS A 9 46.22 -7.16 -30.16
CA LYS A 9 46.21 -5.79 -29.60
C LYS A 9 44.96 -5.02 -29.99
N ASN A 10 44.54 -5.10 -31.25
CA ASN A 10 43.32 -4.43 -31.72
C ASN A 10 42.06 -5.01 -31.08
N GLN A 11 42.04 -6.33 -30.85
CA GLN A 11 40.96 -7.00 -30.12
C GLN A 11 40.92 -6.60 -28.63
N THR A 12 42.07 -6.52 -27.95
CA THR A 12 42.14 -6.05 -26.56
C THR A 12 41.70 -4.59 -26.45
N LEU A 13 42.10 -3.74 -27.40
CA LEU A 13 41.73 -2.32 -27.40
C LEU A 13 40.23 -2.12 -27.67
N ALA A 14 39.64 -2.90 -28.58
CA ALA A 14 38.19 -2.93 -28.81
C ALA A 14 37.42 -3.38 -27.56
N LEU A 15 37.89 -4.42 -26.86
CA LEU A 15 37.29 -4.89 -25.60
C LEU A 15 37.32 -3.82 -24.51
N ILE A 16 38.44 -3.10 -24.37
CA ILE A 16 38.56 -2.00 -23.40
C ILE A 16 37.57 -0.88 -23.74
N ILE A 17 37.44 -0.51 -25.01
CA ILE A 17 36.47 0.51 -25.45
C ILE A 17 35.04 0.06 -25.13
N VAL A 18 34.68 -1.18 -25.45
CA VAL A 18 33.36 -1.73 -25.11
C VAL A 18 33.11 -1.65 -23.60
N LEU A 19 34.09 -2.04 -22.78
CA LEU A 19 33.95 -2.02 -21.33
C LEU A 19 33.79 -0.59 -20.77
N ILE A 20 34.53 0.38 -21.30
CA ILE A 20 34.39 1.80 -20.94
C ILE A 20 33.01 2.32 -21.36
N VAL A 21 32.56 2.02 -22.57
CA VAL A 21 31.24 2.43 -23.06
C VAL A 21 30.13 1.80 -22.22
N SER A 22 30.22 0.51 -21.91
CA SER A 22 29.28 -0.19 -21.03
C SER A 22 29.24 0.46 -19.65
N LEU A 23 30.40 0.76 -19.04
CA LEU A 23 30.47 1.42 -17.74
C LEU A 23 29.87 2.83 -17.79
N PHE A 24 30.10 3.55 -18.88
CA PHE A 24 29.55 4.89 -19.08
C PHE A 24 28.03 4.88 -19.26
N LEU A 25 27.47 3.83 -19.89
CA LEU A 25 26.03 3.64 -20.06
C LEU A 25 25.32 3.21 -18.77
N LEU A 26 26.02 2.60 -17.81
CA LEU A 26 25.43 2.22 -16.51
C LEU A 26 25.01 3.43 -15.69
N PHE A 27 25.74 4.55 -15.79
CA PHE A 27 25.42 5.77 -15.05
C PHE A 27 24.07 6.40 -15.45
N PRO A 28 23.78 6.73 -16.73
CA PRO A 28 22.48 7.24 -17.11
C PRO A 28 21.37 6.20 -16.91
N ALA A 29 21.67 4.91 -17.09
CA ALA A 29 20.69 3.85 -16.84
C ALA A 29 20.26 3.80 -15.37
N SER A 30 21.20 3.94 -14.42
CA SER A 30 20.86 3.94 -12.99
C SER A 30 20.06 5.19 -12.61
N VAL A 31 20.44 6.38 -13.11
CA VAL A 31 19.68 7.62 -12.88
C VAL A 31 18.25 7.49 -13.41
N LEU A 32 18.07 6.96 -14.62
CA LEU A 32 16.73 6.72 -15.18
C LEU A 32 15.93 5.74 -14.33
N PHE A 33 16.54 4.65 -13.89
CA PHE A 33 15.89 3.66 -13.05
C PHE A 33 15.44 4.23 -11.70
N PHE A 34 16.29 4.98 -11.00
CA PHE A 34 15.94 5.58 -9.72
C PHE A 34 14.85 6.64 -9.85
N ASN A 35 14.92 7.49 -10.88
CA ASN A 35 13.90 8.50 -11.13
C ASN A 35 12.55 7.85 -11.47
N TYR A 36 12.55 6.86 -12.36
CA TYR A 36 11.33 6.13 -12.71
C TYR A 36 10.70 5.45 -11.49
N ARG A 37 11.51 4.73 -10.69
CA ARG A 37 11.04 4.11 -9.45
C ARG A 37 10.47 5.13 -8.48
N SER A 38 11.14 6.27 -8.30
CA SER A 38 10.67 7.33 -7.41
C SER A 38 9.32 7.90 -7.86
N SER A 39 9.16 8.19 -9.15
CA SER A 39 7.90 8.71 -9.69
C SER A 39 6.75 7.70 -9.56
N VAL A 40 7.01 6.41 -9.79
CA VAL A 40 5.99 5.37 -9.61
C VAL A 40 5.57 5.25 -8.14
N ILE A 41 6.53 5.27 -7.20
CA ILE A 41 6.20 5.21 -5.77
C ILE A 41 5.40 6.44 -5.34
N GLU A 42 5.77 7.62 -5.82
CA GLU A 42 5.07 8.88 -5.54
C GLU A 42 3.62 8.83 -6.05
N GLU A 43 3.40 8.39 -7.29
CA GLU A 43 2.07 8.27 -7.89
C GLU A 43 1.19 7.28 -7.12
N ILE A 44 1.71 6.09 -6.77
CA ILE A 44 0.97 5.09 -5.97
C ILE A 44 0.62 5.65 -4.59
N SER A 45 1.56 6.35 -3.96
CA SER A 45 1.37 6.95 -2.63
C SER A 45 0.31 8.05 -2.64
N GLU A 46 0.30 8.88 -3.70
CA GLU A 46 -0.70 9.92 -3.92
C GLU A 46 -2.08 9.30 -4.15
N GLN A 47 -2.18 8.28 -5.02
CA GLN A 47 -3.42 7.55 -5.27
C GLN A 47 -3.98 6.92 -3.98
N ALA A 48 -3.15 6.22 -3.19
CA ALA A 48 -3.56 5.65 -1.92
C ALA A 48 -4.09 6.71 -0.94
N THR A 49 -3.43 7.86 -0.86
CA THR A 49 -3.86 8.99 -0.02
C THR A 49 -5.22 9.54 -0.48
N ILE A 50 -5.42 9.66 -1.79
CA ILE A 50 -6.69 10.11 -2.37
C ILE A 50 -7.81 9.13 -2.03
N VAL A 51 -7.59 7.82 -2.22
CA VAL A 51 -8.57 6.78 -1.89
C VAL A 51 -8.90 6.80 -0.39
N ALA A 52 -7.90 6.86 0.48
CA ALA A 52 -8.10 6.94 1.92
C ALA A 52 -8.91 8.20 2.33
N SER A 53 -8.61 9.35 1.72
CA SER A 53 -9.33 10.60 1.94
C SER A 53 -10.80 10.51 1.50
N MET A 54 -11.06 9.91 0.34
CA MET A 54 -12.42 9.65 -0.14
C MET A 54 -13.19 8.72 0.81
N THR A 55 -12.57 7.61 1.22
CA THR A 55 -13.13 6.68 2.20
C THR A 55 -13.48 7.41 3.51
N ALA A 56 -12.57 8.24 4.02
CA ALA A 56 -12.82 9.05 5.21
C ALA A 56 -14.01 10.00 5.02
N HIS A 57 -14.12 10.70 3.88
CA HIS A 57 -15.26 11.58 3.59
C HIS A 57 -16.58 10.81 3.55
N ILE A 58 -16.60 9.60 2.98
CA ILE A 58 -17.80 8.74 2.96
C ILE A 58 -18.20 8.33 4.38
N VAL A 59 -17.22 7.97 5.23
CA VAL A 59 -17.48 7.69 6.65
C VAL A 59 -18.01 8.92 7.37
N GLU A 60 -17.40 10.09 7.17
CA GLU A 60 -17.80 11.36 7.80
C GLU A 60 -19.25 11.74 7.48
N GLN A 61 -19.74 11.47 6.27
CA GLN A 61 -21.14 11.69 5.90
C GLN A 61 -22.13 10.87 6.74
N THR A 62 -21.67 9.76 7.32
CA THR A 62 -22.45 8.85 8.17
C THR A 62 -21.82 8.65 9.54
N ILE A 63 -21.11 9.67 10.05
CA ILE A 63 -20.22 9.55 11.22
C ILE A 63 -20.92 9.03 12.47
N GLU A 64 -22.21 9.38 12.67
CA GLU A 64 -22.96 8.93 13.84
C GLU A 64 -23.24 7.43 13.81
N ASP A 65 -23.53 6.87 12.64
CA ASP A 65 -23.77 5.43 12.50
C ASP A 65 -22.45 4.65 12.51
N TYR A 66 -21.40 5.22 11.89
CA TYR A 66 -20.06 4.69 12.01
C TYR A 66 -19.61 4.63 13.47
N ARG A 67 -19.81 5.70 14.24
CA ARG A 67 -19.39 5.79 15.64
C ARG A 67 -20.10 4.75 16.50
N LYS A 68 -21.41 4.55 16.33
CA LYS A 68 -22.16 3.49 17.03
C LYS A 68 -21.60 2.10 16.70
N LEU A 69 -21.21 1.89 15.45
CA LEU A 69 -20.61 0.62 15.01
C LEU A 69 -19.20 0.45 15.60
N SER A 70 -18.34 1.46 15.48
CA SER A 70 -16.93 1.42 15.89
C SER A 70 -16.73 1.46 17.40
N GLU A 71 -17.66 2.02 18.17
CA GLU A 71 -17.57 2.07 19.64
C GLU A 71 -18.28 0.88 20.31
N ASN A 72 -18.83 -0.06 19.53
CA ASN A 72 -19.54 -1.22 20.07
C ASN A 72 -18.57 -2.18 20.79
N PRO A 73 -18.65 -2.37 22.11
CA PRO A 73 -17.66 -3.16 22.85
C PRO A 73 -17.60 -4.63 22.44
N ASP A 74 -18.73 -5.21 22.00
CA ASP A 74 -18.81 -6.62 21.61
C ASP A 74 -19.93 -6.79 20.57
N PHE A 75 -19.55 -7.21 19.35
CA PHE A 75 -20.49 -7.42 18.25
C PHE A 75 -21.41 -8.65 18.44
N ALA A 76 -21.04 -9.59 19.30
CA ALA A 76 -21.84 -10.77 19.63
C ALA A 76 -22.87 -10.49 20.72
N GLU A 77 -22.50 -9.72 21.75
CA GLU A 77 -23.39 -9.42 22.88
C GLU A 77 -24.28 -8.19 22.64
N ASN A 78 -23.79 -7.21 21.87
CA ASN A 78 -24.51 -5.97 21.63
C ASN A 78 -24.82 -5.82 20.12
N PRO A 79 -26.08 -6.01 19.72
CA PRO A 79 -26.45 -5.98 18.31
C PRO A 79 -26.20 -4.60 17.70
N TYR A 80 -25.55 -4.59 16.53
CA TYR A 80 -25.28 -3.40 15.74
C TYR A 80 -26.23 -3.30 14.54
N ASP A 81 -26.20 -2.17 13.84
CA ASP A 81 -26.92 -2.01 12.58
C ASP A 81 -26.20 -2.77 11.46
N GLU A 82 -26.57 -4.05 11.31
CA GLU A 82 -26.03 -4.93 10.27
C GLU A 82 -26.33 -4.40 8.86
N ALA A 83 -27.47 -3.75 8.65
CA ALA A 83 -27.83 -3.21 7.35
C ALA A 83 -26.94 -2.03 6.96
N TYR A 84 -26.54 -1.20 7.93
CA TYR A 84 -25.51 -0.18 7.75
C TYR A 84 -24.15 -0.82 7.42
N TYR A 85 -23.73 -1.81 8.21
CA TYR A 85 -22.45 -2.49 8.00
C TYR A 85 -22.34 -3.10 6.59
N LEU A 86 -23.34 -3.89 6.17
CA LEU A 86 -23.36 -4.53 4.85
C LEU A 86 -23.36 -3.51 3.71
N ARG A 87 -24.10 -2.41 3.84
CA ARG A 87 -24.13 -1.35 2.83
C ARG A 87 -22.79 -0.67 2.68
N MET A 88 -22.15 -0.32 3.79
CA MET A 88 -20.86 0.37 3.78
C MET A 88 -19.75 -0.54 3.28
N ASN A 89 -19.71 -1.80 3.73
CA ASN A 89 -18.70 -2.74 3.24
C ASN A 89 -18.83 -2.98 1.74
N LYS A 90 -20.07 -3.07 1.22
CA LYS A 90 -20.32 -3.16 -0.22
C LYS A 90 -19.88 -1.90 -0.97
N LEU A 91 -20.09 -0.72 -0.41
CA LEU A 91 -19.65 0.54 -1.01
C LEU A 91 -18.11 0.59 -1.09
N PHE A 92 -17.41 0.15 -0.05
CA PHE A 92 -15.95 0.11 -0.07
C PHE A 92 -15.41 -0.97 -1.00
N ALA A 93 -16.08 -2.12 -1.10
CA ALA A 93 -15.75 -3.14 -2.10
C ALA A 93 -15.88 -2.59 -3.54
N GLN A 94 -16.89 -1.76 -3.80
CA GLN A 94 -17.03 -1.07 -5.09
C GLN A 94 -15.89 -0.06 -5.30
N LEU A 95 -15.58 0.77 -4.30
CA LEU A 95 -14.48 1.72 -4.37
C LEU A 95 -13.13 1.03 -4.62
N LYS A 96 -12.88 -0.11 -3.97
CA LYS A 96 -11.69 -0.95 -4.17
C LYS A 96 -11.56 -1.38 -5.63
N VAL A 97 -12.64 -1.88 -6.23
CA VAL A 97 -12.65 -2.29 -7.65
C VAL A 97 -12.45 -1.11 -8.59
N GLU A 98 -13.11 0.02 -8.32
CA GLU A 98 -13.03 1.22 -9.17
C GLU A 98 -11.66 1.90 -9.11
N THR A 99 -11.00 1.88 -7.96
CA THR A 99 -9.70 2.51 -7.74
C THR A 99 -8.53 1.58 -8.07
N GLY A 100 -8.75 0.27 -8.13
CA GLY A 100 -7.70 -0.73 -8.30
C GLY A 100 -6.85 -0.92 -7.03
N ALA A 101 -7.30 -0.42 -5.87
CA ALA A 101 -6.62 -0.64 -4.61
C ALA A 101 -6.62 -2.12 -4.22
N GLU A 102 -5.52 -2.60 -3.63
CA GLU A 102 -5.43 -3.99 -3.16
C GLU A 102 -6.26 -4.21 -1.90
N TYR A 103 -6.31 -3.22 -1.00
CA TYR A 103 -7.10 -3.23 0.21
C TYR A 103 -7.69 -1.84 0.48
N ILE A 104 -8.90 -1.80 1.04
CA ILE A 104 -9.51 -0.60 1.61
C ILE A 104 -10.19 -1.05 2.90
N TYR A 105 -9.78 -0.50 4.03
CA TYR A 105 -10.35 -0.89 5.31
C TYR A 105 -10.46 0.30 6.25
N THR A 106 -11.27 0.12 7.29
CA THR A 106 -11.30 0.99 8.46
C THR A 106 -11.14 0.14 9.69
N GLU A 107 -10.52 0.72 10.70
CA GLU A 107 -10.16 0.02 11.93
C GLU A 107 -10.45 0.90 13.14
N ARG A 108 -10.49 0.26 14.31
CA ARG A 108 -10.44 0.93 15.60
C ARG A 108 -9.27 0.41 16.40
N ARG A 109 -8.62 1.29 17.16
CA ARG A 109 -7.62 0.90 18.14
C ARG A 109 -8.28 0.27 19.36
N VAL A 110 -7.80 -0.91 19.75
CA VAL A 110 -8.20 -1.61 20.96
C VAL A 110 -6.94 -1.83 21.81
N GLY A 111 -6.84 -1.12 22.93
CA GLY A 111 -5.64 -1.17 23.77
C GLY A 111 -4.41 -0.51 23.16
N GLU A 112 -3.21 -0.91 23.61
CA GLU A 112 -1.97 -0.24 23.23
C GLU A 112 -1.40 -0.71 21.89
N GLU A 113 -1.55 -2.01 21.56
CA GLU A 113 -0.84 -2.68 20.47
C GLU A 113 -1.77 -3.41 19.47
N SER A 114 -3.08 -3.28 19.59
CA SER A 114 -4.03 -3.97 18.72
C SER A 114 -5.03 -3.03 18.05
N ILE A 115 -5.48 -3.47 16.89
CA ILE A 115 -6.61 -2.89 16.16
C ILE A 115 -7.67 -3.96 15.95
N GLU A 116 -8.87 -3.51 15.61
CA GLU A 116 -9.92 -4.36 15.09
C GLU A 116 -10.48 -3.77 13.80
N TYR A 117 -10.67 -4.62 12.79
CA TYR A 117 -11.29 -4.21 11.54
C TYR A 117 -12.78 -3.93 11.72
N ILE A 118 -13.24 -2.80 11.18
CA ILE A 118 -14.65 -2.39 11.15
C ILE A 118 -15.24 -2.61 9.76
N PHE A 119 -14.53 -2.19 8.72
CA PHE A 119 -14.84 -2.48 7.32
C PHE A 119 -13.58 -3.00 6.65
N ASP A 120 -13.70 -3.98 5.77
CA ASP A 120 -12.57 -4.62 5.09
C ASP A 120 -12.68 -4.58 3.55
N ALA A 121 -13.82 -4.13 3.02
CA ALA A 121 -14.12 -4.06 1.59
C ALA A 121 -14.03 -5.40 0.84
N GLU A 122 -14.00 -6.53 1.56
CA GLU A 122 -13.92 -7.86 0.97
C GLU A 122 -15.29 -8.51 0.81
N LEU A 123 -15.38 -9.47 -0.10
CA LEU A 123 -16.58 -10.26 -0.28
C LEU A 123 -16.73 -11.24 0.90
N PHE A 124 -17.91 -11.28 1.51
CA PHE A 124 -18.23 -12.22 2.58
C PHE A 124 -17.85 -13.66 2.22
N GLY A 125 -17.00 -14.27 3.05
CA GLY A 125 -16.54 -15.64 2.87
C GLY A 125 -15.43 -15.82 1.84
N SER A 126 -14.85 -14.74 1.31
CA SER A 126 -13.58 -14.82 0.57
C SER A 126 -12.43 -15.17 1.52
N GLU A 127 -11.30 -15.61 0.97
CA GLU A 127 -10.09 -15.92 1.75
C GLU A 127 -9.53 -14.70 2.47
N ASN A 128 -9.68 -13.51 1.88
CA ASN A 128 -9.17 -12.26 2.44
C ASN A 128 -10.17 -11.57 3.37
N PHE A 129 -11.38 -12.11 3.52
CA PHE A 129 -12.44 -11.49 4.30
C PHE A 129 -12.11 -11.53 5.80
N SER A 130 -12.11 -10.35 6.40
CA SER A 130 -11.96 -10.11 7.83
C SER A 130 -13.32 -9.73 8.42
N PRO A 131 -13.97 -10.64 9.19
CA PRO A 131 -15.19 -10.31 9.91
C PRO A 131 -15.04 -9.05 10.77
N ILE A 132 -16.13 -8.31 10.96
CA ILE A 132 -16.15 -7.17 11.87
C ILE A 132 -15.65 -7.57 13.26
N GLY A 133 -14.74 -6.77 13.84
CA GLY A 133 -14.11 -7.04 15.13
C GLY A 133 -12.92 -8.00 15.06
N SER A 134 -12.51 -8.45 13.86
CA SER A 134 -11.29 -9.26 13.72
C SER A 134 -10.08 -8.44 14.13
N SER A 135 -9.29 -8.97 15.07
CA SER A 135 -8.13 -8.27 15.61
C SER A 135 -6.88 -8.44 14.76
N ASP A 136 -6.06 -7.39 14.72
CA ASP A 136 -4.70 -7.42 14.19
C ASP A 136 -3.76 -6.57 15.06
N TYR A 137 -2.46 -6.63 14.77
CA TYR A 137 -1.44 -5.81 15.41
C TYR A 137 -1.45 -4.37 14.88
N LEU A 138 -1.33 -3.40 15.78
CA LEU A 138 -1.20 -1.99 15.45
C LEU A 138 0.21 -1.71 14.89
N SER A 139 0.32 -1.54 13.58
CA SER A 139 1.60 -1.28 12.90
C SER A 139 2.17 0.11 13.21
N GLU A 140 3.47 0.32 12.98
CA GLU A 140 4.11 1.62 13.20
C GLU A 140 3.49 2.78 12.37
N PRO A 141 3.14 2.59 11.08
CA PRO A 141 2.34 3.55 10.33
C PRO A 141 1.03 3.93 11.01
N GLU A 142 0.26 2.94 11.49
CA GLU A 142 -1.03 3.15 12.13
C GLU A 142 -0.88 3.86 13.48
N LYS A 143 0.12 3.48 14.31
CA LYS A 143 0.46 4.19 15.55
C LYS A 143 0.65 5.68 15.29
N LYS A 144 1.43 6.01 14.26
CA LYS A 144 1.70 7.40 13.89
C LYS A 144 0.42 8.14 13.49
N VAL A 145 -0.47 7.50 12.72
CA VAL A 145 -1.77 8.09 12.35
C VAL A 145 -2.62 8.38 13.59
N TYR A 146 -2.71 7.45 14.54
CA TYR A 146 -3.47 7.64 15.78
C TYR A 146 -2.90 8.77 16.65
N GLU A 147 -1.58 8.87 16.76
CA GLU A 147 -0.91 9.88 17.58
C GLU A 147 -0.96 11.28 16.96
N GLU A 148 -0.66 11.38 15.65
CA GLU A 148 -0.58 12.67 14.96
C GLU A 148 -1.94 13.17 14.46
N ARG A 149 -2.94 12.28 14.34
CA ARG A 149 -4.28 12.55 13.79
C ARG A 149 -4.24 13.21 12.41
N LYS A 150 -3.32 12.75 11.57
CA LYS A 150 -3.12 13.23 10.21
C LYS A 150 -3.08 12.04 9.26
N ALA A 151 -3.52 12.28 8.02
CA ALA A 151 -3.33 11.32 6.94
C ALA A 151 -1.83 11.01 6.79
N PHE A 152 -1.52 9.73 6.59
CA PHE A 152 -0.17 9.22 6.42
C PHE A 152 -0.13 8.31 5.19
N SER A 153 1.01 8.33 4.49
CA SER A 153 1.32 7.38 3.44
C SER A 153 2.68 6.77 3.75
N SER A 154 2.74 5.44 3.74
CA SER A 154 3.94 4.67 4.08
C SER A 154 4.98 4.62 2.96
N GLY A 155 4.60 5.03 1.74
CA GLY A 155 5.39 4.76 0.55
C GLY A 155 5.56 3.27 0.30
N LEU A 156 6.68 2.90 -0.32
CA LEU A 156 7.04 1.49 -0.51
C LEU A 156 7.64 0.93 0.79
N GLN A 157 7.00 -0.09 1.34
CA GLN A 157 7.48 -0.86 2.49
C GLN A 157 7.94 -2.23 1.99
N ASP A 158 9.16 -2.63 2.37
CA ASP A 158 9.59 -4.02 2.23
C ASP A 158 9.06 -4.78 3.44
N TYR A 159 8.05 -5.62 3.23
CA TYR A 159 7.60 -6.57 4.25
C TYR A 159 8.51 -7.80 4.21
N GLU A 160 9.35 -7.98 5.23
CA GLU A 160 9.95 -9.30 5.51
C GLU A 160 8.83 -10.18 6.06
N GLY A 161 8.41 -11.19 5.28
CA GLY A 161 7.39 -12.16 5.68
C GLY A 161 7.86 -13.13 6.76
#